data_AF-A0A353QH43-F1
#
_entry.id   AF-A0A353QH43-F1
#
_cell.length_a   1.000
_cell.length_b   1.000
_cell.length_c   1.000
_cell.angle_alpha   90.00
_cell.angle_beta   90.00
_cell.angle_gamma   90.00
#
_symmetry.space_group_name_H-M   'P 1'
#
loop_
_entity.id
_entity.type
_entity.pdbx_description
1 polymer ?
#
loop_
_entity_poly.entity_id
_entity_poly.type
_entity_poly.pdbx_seq_one_letter_code
_entity_poly.pdbx_strand_id
1 'polypeptide(L)'
;RPEKAITDRDQLLMVLREGNVVTLAMCRNDEPYLVTVNYALNGAGTAIYFHCAGQGKKFDYLSANPKVWGQVFIDGGYLEGECDHRFRTVQFAAEAAFVKEESAKREALTLMIRHFEPNPEPVIKRFLGSPEA
;
A
#
# COMPACT_ATOMS: atom_id res chain seq x y z
N ARG A 1 0.25 16.93 19.45
CA ARG A 1 0.67 17.86 18.38
C ARG A 1 -0.41 17.90 17.27
N PRO A 2 -1.67 18.31 17.58
CA PRO A 2 -2.72 18.46 16.56
C PRO A 2 -2.33 19.46 15.45
N GLU A 3 -1.45 20.41 15.76
CA GLU A 3 -0.87 21.37 14.81
C GLU A 3 -0.02 20.72 13.69
N LYS A 4 0.46 19.48 13.89
CA LYS A 4 1.19 18.71 12.88
C LYS A 4 0.28 17.74 12.11
N ALA A 5 -1.02 17.71 12.39
CA ALA A 5 -1.95 16.80 11.73
C ALA A 5 -2.25 17.26 10.30
N ILE A 6 -2.11 16.35 9.34
CA ILE A 6 -2.53 16.57 7.95
C ILE A 6 -4.04 16.29 7.90
N THR A 7 -4.84 17.34 7.76
CA THR A 7 -6.31 17.22 7.64
C THR A 7 -6.79 17.33 6.20
N ASP A 8 -5.95 17.86 5.31
CA ASP A 8 -6.25 17.98 3.89
C ASP A 8 -6.15 16.62 3.19
N ARG A 9 -7.21 16.25 2.48
CA ARG A 9 -7.31 14.95 1.82
C ARG A 9 -6.25 14.79 0.73
N ASP A 10 -5.97 15.84 -0.04
CA ASP A 10 -5.03 15.74 -1.15
C ASP A 10 -3.61 15.56 -0.64
N GLN A 11 -3.24 16.22 0.46
CA GLN A 11 -1.97 15.98 1.15
C GLN A 11 -1.86 14.55 1.69
N LEU A 12 -2.93 13.98 2.25
CA LEU A 12 -2.94 12.57 2.68
C LEU A 12 -2.71 11.63 1.47
N LEU A 13 -3.41 11.88 0.36
CA LEU A 13 -3.23 11.11 -0.87
C LEU A 13 -1.83 11.28 -1.47
N MET A 14 -1.21 12.45 -1.35
CA MET A 14 0.18 12.65 -1.77
C MET A 14 1.15 11.75 -0.98
N VAL A 15 1.00 11.66 0.35
CA VAL A 15 1.84 10.75 1.16
C VAL A 15 1.63 9.30 0.75
N LEU A 16 0.39 8.88 0.47
CA LEU A 16 0.09 7.54 -0.04
C LEU A 16 0.58 7.30 -1.48
N ARG A 17 0.80 8.34 -2.29
CA ARG A 17 1.38 8.19 -3.64
C ARG A 17 2.90 8.20 -3.61
N GLU A 18 3.52 8.84 -2.63
CA GLU A 18 4.98 8.88 -2.47
C GLU A 18 5.51 7.63 -1.75
N GLY A 19 4.72 7.04 -0.86
CA GLY A 19 5.13 5.85 -0.12
C GLY A 19 5.30 4.61 -1.01
N ASN A 20 6.39 3.88 -0.80
CA ASN A 20 6.68 2.62 -1.50
C ASN A 20 6.15 1.39 -0.75
N VAL A 21 6.09 1.48 0.57
CA VAL A 21 5.64 0.37 1.42
C VAL A 21 4.49 0.82 2.32
N VAL A 22 3.58 -0.10 2.57
CA VAL A 22 2.57 0.01 3.61
C VAL A 22 2.80 -1.11 4.61
N THR A 23 2.74 -0.77 5.89
CA THR A 23 2.70 -1.76 6.97
C THR A 23 1.24 -1.98 7.36
N LEU A 24 0.77 -3.21 7.26
CA LEU A 24 -0.57 -3.62 7.61
C LEU A 24 -0.55 -4.35 8.95
N ALA A 25 -1.35 -3.88 9.89
CA ALA A 25 -1.74 -4.59 11.09
C ALA A 25 -2.99 -5.41 10.81
N MET A 26 -2.82 -6.73 10.88
CA MET A 26 -3.87 -7.72 10.75
C MET A 26 -4.05 -8.44 12.09
N CYS A 27 -5.24 -8.99 12.33
CA CYS A 27 -5.49 -9.74 13.55
C CYS A 27 -6.34 -10.97 13.26
N ARG A 28 -5.97 -12.11 13.82
CA ARG A 28 -6.79 -13.32 13.83
C ARG A 28 -6.98 -13.72 15.29
N ASN A 29 -8.24 -13.79 15.72
CA ASN A 29 -8.61 -13.89 17.14
C ASN A 29 -8.01 -12.70 17.91
N ASP A 30 -7.01 -12.94 18.75
CA ASP A 30 -6.29 -11.91 19.54
C ASP A 30 -4.78 -11.88 19.22
N GLU A 31 -4.37 -12.50 18.12
CA GLU A 31 -2.97 -12.50 17.68
C GLU A 31 -2.75 -11.40 16.63
N PRO A 32 -2.07 -10.29 16.96
CA PRO A 32 -1.71 -9.29 15.97
C PRO A 32 -0.56 -9.78 15.09
N TYR A 33 -0.60 -9.40 13.83
CA TYR A 33 0.45 -9.68 12.86
C TYR A 33 0.68 -8.45 11.97
N LEU A 34 1.91 -7.93 12.00
CA LEU A 34 2.35 -6.85 11.13
C LEU A 34 3.01 -7.43 9.88
N VAL A 35 2.63 -6.93 8.71
CA VAL A 35 3.31 -7.23 7.45
C VAL A 35 3.59 -5.95 6.68
N THR A 36 4.80 -5.82 6.16
CA THR A 36 5.18 -4.72 5.27
C THR A 36 5.18 -5.23 3.84
N VAL A 37 4.46 -4.53 2.96
CA VAL A 37 4.33 -4.89 1.55
C VAL A 37 4.52 -3.67 0.67
N ASN A 38 5.10 -3.89 -0.51
CA ASN A 38 5.05 -2.92 -1.61
C ASN A 38 3.60 -2.77 -2.07
N TYR A 39 3.20 -1.55 -2.42
CA TYR A 39 1.84 -1.27 -2.85
C TYR A 39 1.78 -0.22 -3.96
N ALA A 40 0.60 -0.08 -4.57
CA ALA A 40 0.24 1.08 -5.37
C ALA A 40 -1.15 1.56 -4.99
N LEU A 41 -1.36 2.87 -5.08
CA LEU A 41 -2.66 3.51 -4.90
C LEU A 41 -3.37 3.63 -6.25
N ASN A 42 -4.66 3.34 -6.31
CA ASN A 42 -5.44 3.57 -7.52
C ASN A 42 -5.59 5.07 -7.83
N GLY A 43 -5.94 5.40 -9.09
CA GLY A 43 -6.07 6.81 -9.51
C GLY A 43 -7.09 7.61 -8.69
N ALA A 44 -8.18 6.97 -8.26
CA ALA A 44 -9.22 7.58 -7.44
C ALA A 44 -8.81 7.83 -5.96
N GLY A 45 -7.68 7.27 -5.51
CA GLY A 45 -7.25 7.38 -4.12
C GLY A 45 -8.17 6.68 -3.12
N THR A 46 -8.83 5.60 -3.53
CA THR A 46 -9.82 4.85 -2.74
C THR A 46 -9.37 3.43 -2.42
N ALA A 47 -8.39 2.89 -3.14
CA ALA A 47 -7.93 1.53 -2.96
C ALA A 47 -6.40 1.44 -3.08
N ILE A 48 -5.82 0.63 -2.20
CA ILE A 48 -4.42 0.23 -2.24
C ILE A 48 -4.35 -1.22 -2.72
N TYR A 49 -3.48 -1.48 -3.69
CA TYR A 49 -3.19 -2.81 -4.21
C TYR A 49 -1.81 -3.26 -3.77
N PHE A 50 -1.72 -4.50 -3.29
CA PHE A 50 -0.46 -5.19 -3.03
C PHE A 50 -0.59 -6.65 -3.46
N HIS A 51 0.55 -7.28 -3.79
CA HIS A 51 0.57 -8.66 -4.23
C HIS A 51 0.65 -9.65 -3.06
N CYS A 52 0.01 -10.81 -3.23
CA CYS A 52 0.14 -11.93 -2.31
C CYS A 52 0.06 -13.28 -3.02
N ALA A 53 0.74 -14.28 -2.47
CA ALA A 53 0.49 -15.66 -2.80
C ALA A 53 -0.90 -16.08 -2.30
N GLY A 54 -1.55 -17.02 -2.98
CA GLY A 54 -2.86 -17.57 -2.59
C GLY A 54 -2.83 -18.51 -1.37
N GLN A 55 -1.75 -18.47 -0.58
CA GLN A 55 -1.55 -19.28 0.62
C GLN A 55 -0.54 -18.62 1.56
N GLY A 56 -0.55 -19.05 2.82
CA GLY A 56 0.41 -18.65 3.85
C GLY A 56 -0.12 -17.59 4.82
N LYS A 57 0.68 -17.26 5.83
CA LYS A 57 0.22 -16.53 7.03
C LYS A 57 -0.57 -15.25 6.73
N LYS A 58 -0.11 -14.40 5.81
CA LYS A 58 -0.84 -13.18 5.41
C LYS A 58 -2.20 -13.51 4.80
N PHE A 59 -2.25 -14.49 3.89
CA PHE A 59 -3.49 -14.93 3.27
C PHE A 59 -4.45 -15.45 4.34
N ASP A 60 -3.99 -16.32 5.23
CA ASP A 60 -4.81 -16.90 6.30
C ASP A 60 -5.38 -15.85 7.26
N TYR A 61 -4.60 -14.81 7.60
CA TYR A 61 -5.07 -13.72 8.44
C TYR A 61 -6.13 -12.87 7.73
N LEU A 62 -5.89 -12.49 6.47
CA LEU A 62 -6.85 -11.70 5.68
C LEU A 62 -8.14 -12.49 5.38
N SER A 63 -8.04 -13.80 5.18
CA SER A 63 -9.20 -14.68 5.00
C SER A 63 -10.02 -14.82 6.29
N ALA A 64 -9.38 -14.87 7.46
CA ALA A 64 -10.08 -14.97 8.74
C ALA A 64 -10.68 -13.64 9.20
N ASN A 65 -10.01 -12.52 8.92
CA ASN A 65 -10.46 -11.19 9.29
C ASN A 65 -9.94 -10.16 8.28
N PRO A 66 -10.82 -9.60 7.42
CA PRO A 66 -10.40 -8.65 6.40
C PRO A 66 -10.16 -7.24 6.95
N LYS A 67 -10.53 -6.95 8.21
CA LYS A 67 -10.32 -5.62 8.81
C LYS A 67 -8.85 -5.44 9.15
N VAL A 68 -8.26 -4.37 8.62
CA VAL A 68 -6.85 -4.03 8.82
C VAL A 68 -6.68 -2.57 9.22
N TRP A 69 -5.58 -2.28 9.90
CA TRP A 69 -5.02 -0.95 9.97
C TRP A 69 -3.78 -0.87 9.10
N GLY A 70 -3.67 0.17 8.27
CA GLY A 70 -2.50 0.43 7.46
C GLY A 70 -1.73 1.64 7.96
N GLN A 71 -0.42 1.62 7.79
CA GLN A 71 0.46 2.77 7.97
C GLN A 71 1.40 2.91 6.78
N VAL A 72 1.44 4.12 6.23
CA VAL A 72 2.53 4.59 5.37
C VAL A 72 3.36 5.57 6.19
N PHE A 73 4.68 5.38 6.17
CA PHE A 73 5.64 6.22 6.89
C PHE A 73 6.74 6.64 5.91
N ILE A 74 6.97 7.94 5.82
CA ILE A 74 8.03 8.54 5.03
C ILE A 74 8.97 9.25 6.00
N ASP A 75 10.19 8.75 6.08
CA ASP A 75 11.25 9.38 6.86
C ASP A 75 11.72 10.67 6.19
N GLY A 76 11.77 11.75 6.96
CA GLY A 76 12.32 13.04 6.56
C GLY A 76 13.64 13.37 7.25
N GLY A 77 14.18 12.45 8.06
CA GLY A 77 15.46 12.57 8.73
C GLY A 77 15.40 13.33 10.07
N TYR A 78 16.44 13.12 10.87
CA TYR A 78 16.65 13.81 12.14
C TYR A 78 17.11 15.26 11.92
N LEU A 79 16.65 16.17 12.78
CA LEU A 79 17.04 17.57 12.77
C LEU A 79 18.11 17.83 13.81
N GLU A 80 19.36 17.91 13.33
CA GLU A 80 20.52 18.22 14.17
C GLU A 80 20.33 19.56 14.89
N GLY A 81 20.65 19.59 16.19
CA GLY A 81 20.49 20.78 17.03
C GLY A 81 19.06 21.09 17.48
N GLU A 82 18.03 20.51 16.85
CA GLU A 82 16.62 20.75 17.20
C GLU A 82 16.02 19.66 18.11
N CYS A 83 16.68 18.51 18.24
CA CYS A 83 16.14 17.35 18.96
C CYS A 83 14.73 16.94 18.46
N ASP A 84 14.49 17.07 17.14
CA ASP A 84 13.24 16.71 16.48
C ASP A 84 13.52 15.83 15.24
N HIS A 85 12.51 15.12 14.75
CA HIS A 85 12.64 14.22 13.60
C HIS A 85 11.49 14.51 12.62
N ARG A 86 11.83 14.77 11.35
CA ARG A 86 10.82 15.00 10.32
C ARG A 86 10.31 13.67 9.80
N PHE A 87 9.01 13.51 9.76
CA PHE A 87 8.37 12.40 9.07
C PHE A 87 6.99 12.79 8.61
N ARG A 88 6.47 12.06 7.63
CA ARG A 88 5.06 12.09 7.23
C ARG A 88 4.48 10.70 7.40
N THR A 89 3.28 10.61 7.93
CA THR A 89 2.60 9.33 8.07
C THR A 89 1.12 9.46 7.81
N VAL A 90 0.56 8.45 7.15
CA VAL A 90 -0.88 8.26 7.00
C VAL A 90 -1.21 6.92 7.64
N GLN A 91 -2.18 6.93 8.54
CA GLN A 91 -2.76 5.73 9.12
C GLN A 91 -4.23 5.66 8.73
N PHE A 92 -4.71 4.45 8.42
CA PHE A 92 -6.07 4.26 7.97
C PHE A 92 -6.60 2.89 8.38
N ALA A 93 -7.89 2.83 8.71
CA ALA A 93 -8.62 1.58 8.77
C ALA A 93 -9.15 1.23 7.37
N ALA A 94 -9.08 -0.04 7.00
CA ALA A 94 -9.60 -0.53 5.72
C ALA A 94 -10.11 -1.97 5.85
N GLU A 95 -10.85 -2.40 4.83
CA GLU A 95 -11.22 -3.79 4.64
C GLU A 95 -10.51 -4.33 3.40
N ALA A 96 -9.78 -5.43 3.56
CA ALA A 96 -9.07 -6.08 2.48
C ALA A 96 -10.00 -7.03 1.70
N ALA A 97 -9.88 -7.01 0.38
CA ALA A 97 -10.59 -7.93 -0.51
C ALA A 97 -9.63 -8.61 -1.50
N PHE A 98 -9.85 -9.90 -1.74
CA PHE A 98 -9.09 -10.63 -2.75
C PHE A 98 -9.65 -10.31 -4.14
N VAL A 99 -8.81 -9.74 -5.01
CA VAL A 99 -9.15 -9.53 -6.42
C VAL A 99 -9.18 -10.88 -7.14
N LYS A 100 -10.34 -11.27 -7.68
CA LYS A 100 -10.54 -12.58 -8.32
C LYS A 100 -10.45 -12.51 -9.85
N GLU A 101 -11.14 -11.53 -10.43
CA GLU A 101 -11.20 -11.31 -11.88
C GLU A 101 -9.81 -11.07 -12.47
N GLU A 102 -9.52 -11.74 -13.59
CA GLU A 102 -8.20 -11.67 -14.23
C GLU A 102 -7.90 -10.25 -14.74
N SER A 103 -8.89 -9.60 -15.35
CA SER A 103 -8.77 -8.21 -15.82
C SER A 103 -8.42 -7.25 -14.68
N ALA A 104 -9.11 -7.36 -13.54
CA ALA A 104 -8.84 -6.53 -12.37
C ALA A 104 -7.47 -6.83 -11.74
N LYS A 105 -7.01 -8.10 -11.76
CA LYS A 105 -5.64 -8.45 -11.34
C LYS A 105 -4.60 -7.82 -12.25
N ARG A 106 -4.81 -7.87 -13.57
CA ARG A 106 -3.91 -7.25 -14.55
C ARG A 106 -3.82 -5.74 -14.36
N GLU A 107 -4.94 -5.07 -14.12
CA GLU A 107 -4.97 -3.63 -13.82
C GLU A 107 -4.20 -3.31 -12.53
N ALA A 108 -4.47 -4.03 -11.44
CA ALA A 108 -3.77 -3.84 -10.17
C ALA A 108 -2.25 -4.07 -10.29
N LEU A 109 -1.83 -5.13 -10.99
CA LEU A 109 -0.41 -5.40 -11.24
C LEU A 109 0.23 -4.34 -12.12
N THR A 110 -0.50 -3.83 -13.13
CA THR A 110 -0.04 -2.73 -13.98
C THR A 110 0.19 -1.46 -13.15
N LEU A 111 -0.73 -1.12 -12.24
CA LEU A 111 -0.56 0.01 -11.32
C LEU A 111 0.68 -0.16 -10.45
N MET A 112 0.89 -1.35 -9.88
CA MET A 112 2.08 -1.65 -9.10
C MET A 112 3.36 -1.49 -9.94
N ILE A 113 3.41 -2.05 -11.15
CA ILE A 113 4.59 -1.93 -12.01
C ILE A 113 4.89 -0.45 -12.33
N ARG A 114 3.87 0.33 -12.68
CA ARG A 114 4.01 1.77 -12.98
C ARG A 114 4.47 2.59 -11.77
N HIS A 115 4.16 2.15 -10.55
CA HIS A 115 4.59 2.82 -9.33
C HIS A 115 6.09 2.65 -9.07
N PHE A 116 6.65 1.48 -9.38
CA PHE A 116 8.05 1.16 -9.04
C PHE A 116 9.03 1.28 -10.21
N GLU A 117 8.58 1.04 -11.44
CA GLU A 117 9.45 1.01 -12.62
C GLU A 117 9.49 2.38 -13.30
N PRO A 118 10.68 3.00 -13.43
CA PRO A 118 10.83 4.23 -14.22
C PRO A 118 10.49 4.05 -15.71
N ASN A 119 10.65 2.82 -16.22
CA ASN A 119 10.28 2.44 -17.58
C ASN A 119 9.39 1.18 -17.53
N PRO A 120 8.08 1.34 -17.25
CA PRO A 120 7.20 0.23 -16.93
C PRO A 120 6.80 -0.63 -18.13
N GLU A 121 6.78 -0.08 -19.35
CA GLU A 121 6.22 -0.74 -20.55
C GLU A 121 6.92 -2.07 -20.89
N PRO A 122 8.25 -2.21 -20.88
CA PRO A 122 8.92 -3.49 -21.09
C PRO A 122 8.58 -4.53 -20.03
N VAL A 123 8.41 -4.10 -18.77
CA VAL A 123 8.09 -4.99 -17.63
C VAL A 123 6.65 -5.48 -17.73
N ILE A 124 5.70 -4.56 -18.02
CA ILE A 124 4.30 -4.90 -18.27
C ILE A 124 4.20 -5.92 -19.41
N LYS A 125 4.86 -5.67 -20.55
CA LYS A 125 4.84 -6.59 -21.68
C LYS A 125 5.40 -7.98 -21.31
N ARG A 126 6.48 -8.03 -20.53
CA ARG A 126 7.13 -9.28 -20.12
C ARG A 126 6.26 -10.12 -19.18
N PHE A 127 5.61 -9.49 -18.19
CA PHE A 127 4.92 -10.23 -17.12
C PHE A 127 3.41 -10.32 -17.31
N LEU A 128 2.80 -9.39 -18.03
CA LEU A 128 1.36 -9.34 -18.29
C LEU A 128 1.00 -9.56 -19.76
N GLY A 129 1.97 -9.59 -20.68
CA GLY A 129 1.70 -9.70 -22.11
C GLY A 129 1.19 -8.40 -22.73
N SER A 130 0.75 -8.45 -23.98
CA SER A 130 0.12 -7.31 -24.66
C SER A 130 -1.33 -7.15 -24.19
N PRO A 131 -1.90 -5.92 -24.16
CA PRO A 131 -3.32 -5.69 -23.85
C PRO A 131 -4.32 -6.36 -24.79
N GLU A 132 -3.84 -7.10 -25.80
CA GLU A 132 -4.61 -7.76 -26.85
C GLU A 132 -4.00 -9.15 -27.08
N ALA A 133 -4.50 -10.14 -26.34
CA ALA A 133 -4.41 -11.56 -26.63
C ALA A 133 -5.65 -12.25 -26.06
#